data_AF-C4Z3F6-F1
#
_entry.id   AF-C4Z3F6-F1
#
_cell.length_a   1.000
_cell.length_b   1.000
_cell.length_c   1.000
_cell.angle_alpha   90.00
_cell.angle_beta   90.00
_cell.angle_gamma   90.00
#
_symmetry.space_group_name_H-M   'P 1'
#
loop_
_entity.id
_entity.type
_entity.pdbx_description
1 polymer ?
#
loop_
_entity_poly.entity_id
_entity_poly.type
_entity_poly.pdbx_seq_one_letter_code
_entity_poly.pdbx_strand_id
1 'polypeptide(L)'
;MFVSKLGTFVALGVRGSRMIDNCSFNLGEFYVKMGKTNRNFWRYMEMNKEQLYAAQTAMIEWLSDPHELGKKPFKIECAGEFDFNEMHYYIFKFKASLLGKWLVGVCGGFEDDDLEPCGHIFSNMQEYNETTAKNECITMVENIMAYWKEQAAKYNNQ
;
A
#
# COMPACT_ATOMS: atom_id res chain seq x y z
N MET A 1 10.92 -1.09 37.68
CA MET A 1 10.27 -1.89 36.61
C MET A 1 8.95 -1.20 36.34
N PHE A 2 8.65 -0.59 35.20
CA PHE A 2 8.82 -1.06 33.82
C PHE A 2 9.56 -0.06 32.93
N VAL A 3 10.25 -0.64 31.96
CA VAL A 3 10.98 -0.02 30.85
C VAL A 3 10.00 0.20 29.69
N SER A 4 10.01 1.38 29.08
CA SER A 4 10.06 1.48 27.61
C SER A 4 10.20 2.93 27.15
N LYS A 5 11.42 3.21 26.69
CA LYS A 5 11.81 4.37 25.89
C LYS A 5 11.06 4.25 24.55
N LEU A 6 9.88 4.86 24.42
CA LEU A 6 9.14 4.90 23.16
C LEU A 6 9.71 6.05 22.33
N GLY A 7 10.35 5.66 21.22
CA GLY A 7 11.17 6.50 20.38
C GLY A 7 10.44 7.71 19.83
N THR A 8 11.17 8.82 19.79
CA THR A 8 10.87 10.00 19.01
C THR A 8 10.79 9.60 17.53
N PHE A 9 9.58 9.45 16.99
CA PHE A 9 9.39 9.34 15.54
C PHE A 9 9.32 10.75 14.94
N VAL A 10 10.29 11.05 14.09
CA VAL A 10 10.32 12.26 13.25
C VAL A 10 9.35 12.03 12.10
N ALA A 11 8.24 12.76 12.07
CA ALA A 11 7.37 12.84 10.90
C ALA A 11 7.66 14.16 10.16
N LEU A 12 8.14 14.04 8.92
CA LEU A 12 8.41 15.17 8.02
C LEU A 12 7.10 15.55 7.31
N GLY A 13 6.58 16.75 7.58
CA GLY A 13 5.49 17.35 6.81
C GLY A 13 6.00 18.50 5.95
N VAL A 14 5.67 18.53 4.66
CA VAL A 14 6.09 19.58 3.73
C VAL A 14 4.95 20.57 3.50
N ARG A 15 5.21 21.88 3.67
CA ARG A 15 4.30 22.95 3.24
C ARG A 15 5.10 24.17 2.77
N GLY A 16 5.34 24.28 1.46
CA GLY A 16 6.11 25.38 0.85
C GLY A 16 7.60 25.35 1.21
N SER A 17 8.41 26.12 0.47
CA SER A 17 9.89 26.02 0.40
C SER A 17 10.67 26.48 1.64
N ARG A 18 10.14 26.33 2.86
CA ARG A 18 10.86 26.59 4.11
C ARG A 18 10.57 25.49 5.13
N MET A 19 11.64 24.86 5.62
CA MET A 19 11.60 23.94 6.76
C MET A 19 11.17 24.68 8.02
N ILE A 20 10.16 24.17 8.72
CA ILE A 20 9.79 24.61 10.06
C ILE A 20 10.08 23.43 11.00
N ASP A 21 11.12 23.56 11.81
CA ASP A 21 11.30 22.70 12.98
C ASP A 21 10.27 23.12 14.02
N ASN A 22 9.28 22.28 14.33
CA ASN A 22 8.36 22.60 15.42
C ASN A 22 8.17 21.46 16.42
N CYS A 23 8.34 21.86 17.69
CA CYS A 23 8.26 21.09 18.91
C CYS A 23 7.03 20.17 18.97
N SER A 24 7.29 18.91 19.36
CA SER A 24 6.41 18.00 20.10
C SER A 24 4.90 18.24 19.95
N PHE A 25 4.32 17.70 18.88
CA PHE A 25 2.88 17.77 18.64
C PHE A 25 2.16 16.61 19.34
N ASN A 26 1.19 16.93 20.21
CA ASN A 26 0.38 15.93 20.90
C ASN A 26 -0.74 15.44 19.95
N LEU A 27 -0.61 14.20 19.46
CA LEU A 27 -1.58 13.53 18.58
C LEU A 27 -3.02 13.54 19.13
N GLY A 28 -3.19 13.55 20.45
CA GLY A 28 -4.51 13.61 21.10
C GLY A 28 -5.21 14.95 20.87
N GLU A 29 -4.48 16.06 20.93
CA GLU A 29 -5.06 17.40 20.71
C GLU A 29 -5.46 17.60 19.24
N PHE A 30 -4.70 17.04 18.30
CA PHE A 30 -5.04 17.07 16.88
C PHE A 30 -6.34 16.31 16.59
N TYR A 31 -6.49 15.11 17.19
CA TYR A 31 -7.68 14.28 17.07
C TYR A 31 -8.94 14.98 17.63
N VAL A 32 -8.82 15.62 18.80
CA VAL A 32 -9.92 16.39 19.41
C VAL A 32 -10.32 17.60 18.55
N LYS A 33 -9.36 18.22 17.86
CA LYS A 33 -9.59 19.40 17.00
C LYS A 33 -10.23 19.04 15.65
N MET A 34 -9.92 17.85 15.12
CA MET A 34 -10.46 17.31 13.86
C MET A 34 -11.85 16.65 14.04
N GLY A 35 -12.19 16.17 15.25
CA GLY A 35 -13.43 15.43 15.54
C GLY A 35 -14.74 16.23 15.52
N LYS A 36 -14.71 17.55 15.31
CA LYS A 36 -15.91 18.41 15.38
C LYS A 36 -16.57 18.71 14.04
N THR A 37 -15.99 18.29 12.93
CA THR A 37 -16.56 18.52 11.59
C THR A 37 -16.44 17.27 10.74
N ASN A 38 -17.60 16.69 10.43
CA ASN A 38 -17.87 15.71 9.38
C ASN A 38 -17.77 14.22 9.74
N ARG A 39 -18.85 13.66 10.29
CA ARG A 39 -19.05 12.20 10.52
C ARG A 39 -18.86 11.35 9.26
N ASN A 40 -19.09 11.89 8.05
CA ASN A 40 -18.91 11.14 6.81
C ASN A 40 -17.43 11.04 6.41
N PHE A 41 -16.60 12.02 6.80
CA PHE A 41 -15.15 11.98 6.55
C PHE A 41 -14.46 10.97 7.48
N TRP A 42 -14.91 10.86 8.73
CA TRP A 42 -14.44 9.82 9.65
C TRP A 42 -14.78 8.43 9.12
N ARG A 43 -16.00 8.20 8.62
CA ARG A 43 -16.39 6.90 8.02
C ARG A 43 -15.54 6.54 6.79
N TYR A 44 -15.19 7.52 5.94
CA TYR A 44 -14.31 7.34 4.77
C TYR A 44 -12.83 7.08 5.17
N MET A 45 -12.33 7.78 6.19
CA MET A 45 -10.98 7.58 6.75
C MET A 45 -10.84 6.30 7.61
N GLU A 46 -11.96 5.71 8.03
CA GLU A 46 -12.01 4.50 8.87
C GLU A 46 -12.29 3.24 8.04
N MET A 47 -13.08 3.33 6.95
CA MET A 47 -13.25 2.26 5.96
C MET A 47 -11.99 2.00 5.11
N ASN A 48 -11.19 3.03 4.78
CA ASN A 48 -9.95 2.86 4.01
C ASN A 48 -8.74 2.31 4.82
N LYS A 49 -8.94 1.84 6.06
CA LYS A 49 -7.86 1.23 6.87
C LYS A 49 -7.89 -0.29 6.86
N GLU A 50 -9.08 -0.88 6.83
CA GLU A 50 -9.23 -2.34 6.86
C GLU A 50 -8.83 -2.94 5.51
N GLN A 51 -9.31 -2.38 4.41
CA GLN A 51 -8.94 -2.82 3.06
C GLN A 51 -7.44 -2.59 2.79
N LEU A 52 -6.90 -1.44 3.19
CA LEU A 52 -5.46 -1.18 3.14
C LEU A 52 -4.65 -2.18 3.98
N TYR A 53 -5.13 -2.53 5.18
CA TYR A 53 -4.48 -3.53 6.03
C TYR A 53 -4.54 -4.92 5.42
N ALA A 54 -5.68 -5.30 4.83
CA ALA A 54 -5.85 -6.55 4.10
C ALA A 54 -4.89 -6.61 2.90
N ALA A 55 -4.83 -5.53 2.10
CA ALA A 55 -3.93 -5.41 0.96
C ALA A 55 -2.45 -5.51 1.39
N GLN A 56 -2.08 -4.83 2.47
CA GLN A 56 -0.72 -4.88 2.99
C GLN A 56 -0.37 -6.28 3.50
N THR A 57 -1.29 -6.95 4.17
CA THR A 57 -1.11 -8.31 4.68
C THR A 57 -0.95 -9.29 3.52
N ALA A 58 -1.83 -9.22 2.53
CA ALA A 58 -1.79 -10.07 1.35
C ALA A 58 -0.50 -9.85 0.53
N MET A 59 -0.04 -8.59 0.40
CA MET A 59 1.25 -8.27 -0.23
C MET A 59 2.43 -8.86 0.54
N ILE A 60 2.42 -8.78 1.88
CA ILE A 60 3.48 -9.38 2.72
C ILE A 60 3.49 -10.90 2.58
N GLU A 61 2.32 -11.53 2.57
CA GLU A 61 2.17 -12.98 2.39
C GLU A 61 2.70 -13.41 1.03
N TRP A 62 2.27 -12.74 -0.05
CA TRP A 62 2.76 -12.98 -1.40
C TRP A 62 4.28 -12.83 -1.49
N LEU A 63 4.84 -11.73 -0.97
CA LEU A 63 6.29 -11.52 -0.94
C LEU A 63 7.03 -12.59 -0.13
N SER A 64 6.39 -13.15 0.89
CA SER A 64 7.01 -14.16 1.75
C SER A 64 7.10 -15.54 1.09
N ASP A 65 6.42 -15.76 -0.04
CA ASP A 65 6.49 -17.02 -0.77
C ASP A 65 7.95 -17.31 -1.23
N PRO A 66 8.42 -18.57 -1.14
CA PRO A 66 9.77 -18.97 -1.59
C PRO A 66 10.11 -18.60 -3.04
N HIS A 67 9.13 -18.46 -3.93
CA HIS A 67 9.35 -18.09 -5.32
C HIS A 67 9.49 -16.57 -5.52
N GLU A 68 9.14 -15.77 -4.51
CA GLU A 68 9.23 -14.31 -4.53
C GLU A 68 10.45 -13.81 -3.73
N LEU A 69 10.28 -13.32 -2.49
CA LEU A 69 11.43 -13.02 -1.60
C LEU A 69 11.81 -14.20 -0.70
N GLY A 70 10.91 -15.16 -0.49
CA GLY A 70 11.05 -16.26 0.46
C GLY A 70 11.04 -15.86 1.93
N LYS A 71 10.71 -14.60 2.23
CA LYS A 71 10.61 -14.04 3.58
C LYS A 71 9.84 -12.73 3.58
N LYS A 72 9.41 -12.32 4.78
CA LYS A 72 8.81 -10.99 4.97
C LYS A 72 9.76 -9.88 4.52
N PRO A 73 9.25 -8.83 3.86
CA PRO A 73 10.07 -7.67 3.52
C PRO A 73 10.61 -7.00 4.79
N PHE A 74 11.79 -6.40 4.69
CA PHE A 74 12.39 -5.65 5.80
C PHE A 74 11.53 -4.44 6.20
N LYS A 75 10.95 -3.76 5.20
CA LYS A 75 10.03 -2.64 5.39
C LYS A 75 9.03 -2.61 4.25
N ILE A 76 7.81 -2.22 4.50
CA ILE A 76 6.76 -2.00 3.49
C ILE A 76 5.91 -0.80 3.91
N GLU A 77 5.54 0.03 2.95
CA GLU A 77 4.74 1.25 3.14
C GLU A 77 3.77 1.38 1.97
N CYS A 78 2.55 1.84 2.25
CA CYS A 78 1.63 2.29 1.19
C CYS A 78 2.16 3.60 0.60
N ALA A 79 2.30 3.62 -0.72
CA ALA A 79 2.84 4.73 -1.49
C ALA A 79 1.76 5.48 -2.28
N GLY A 80 0.56 4.93 -2.39
CA GLY A 80 -0.57 5.53 -3.08
C GLY A 80 -1.67 4.49 -3.35
N GLU A 81 -2.77 4.95 -3.92
CA GLU A 81 -3.91 4.13 -4.32
C GLU A 81 -4.44 4.62 -5.67
N PHE A 82 -5.15 3.76 -6.40
CA PHE A 82 -5.78 4.09 -7.66
C PHE A 82 -6.93 3.14 -7.99
N ASP A 83 -7.91 3.65 -8.74
CA ASP A 83 -8.96 2.82 -9.32
C ASP A 83 -8.62 2.47 -10.77
N PHE A 84 -8.89 1.23 -11.16
CA PHE A 84 -8.71 0.74 -12.52
C PHE A 84 -9.71 -0.36 -12.83
N ASN A 85 -10.42 -0.26 -13.96
CA ASN A 85 -11.49 -1.21 -14.35
C ASN A 85 -12.51 -1.46 -13.21
N GLU A 86 -12.99 -0.38 -12.58
CA GLU A 86 -14.00 -0.43 -11.49
C GLU A 86 -13.54 -1.13 -10.20
N MET A 87 -12.25 -1.48 -10.10
CA MET A 87 -11.66 -2.07 -8.89
C MET A 87 -10.66 -1.11 -8.23
N HIS A 88 -10.52 -1.22 -6.92
CA HIS A 88 -9.57 -0.45 -6.12
C HIS A 88 -8.21 -1.18 -5.97
N TYR A 89 -7.12 -0.41 -6.01
CA TYR A 89 -5.76 -0.90 -5.91
C TYR A 89 -4.88 -0.02 -5.03
N TYR A 90 -3.95 -0.67 -4.33
CA TYR A 90 -2.90 -0.03 -3.56
C TYR A 90 -1.53 -0.24 -4.18
N ILE A 91 -0.73 0.82 -4.15
CA ILE A 91 0.67 0.83 -4.54
C ILE A 91 1.48 0.67 -3.25
N PHE A 92 2.24 -0.41 -3.16
CA PHE A 92 3.19 -0.62 -2.08
C PHE A 92 4.61 -0.34 -2.55
N LYS A 93 5.38 0.31 -1.68
CA LYS A 93 6.85 0.30 -1.78
C LYS A 93 7.41 -0.53 -0.64
N PHE A 94 8.41 -1.36 -0.93
CA PHE A 94 9.01 -2.22 0.08
C PHE A 94 10.52 -2.34 -0.08
N LYS A 95 11.20 -2.77 0.98
CA LYS A 95 12.62 -3.12 0.99
C LYS A 95 12.78 -4.59 1.29
N ALA A 96 13.53 -5.31 0.47
CA ALA A 96 13.91 -6.69 0.75
C ALA A 96 14.97 -6.82 1.87
N SER A 97 15.74 -5.75 2.12
CA SER A 97 16.79 -5.69 3.16
C SER A 97 16.98 -4.27 3.69
N LEU A 98 17.62 -4.11 4.85
CA LEU A 98 17.82 -2.81 5.50
C LEU A 98 18.51 -1.77 4.60
N LEU A 99 19.57 -2.17 3.89
CA LEU A 99 20.34 -1.33 2.97
C LEU A 99 19.88 -1.44 1.51
N GLY A 100 18.82 -2.22 1.26
CA GLY A 100 18.27 -2.42 -0.07
C GLY A 100 17.54 -1.19 -0.61
N LYS A 101 17.36 -1.19 -1.93
CA LYS A 101 16.55 -0.21 -2.65
C LYS A 101 15.07 -0.39 -2.31
N TRP A 102 14.30 0.68 -2.50
CA TRP A 102 12.85 0.58 -2.48
C TRP A 102 12.39 -0.03 -3.79
N LEU A 103 11.53 -1.04 -3.70
CA LEU A 103 10.91 -1.74 -4.82
C LEU A 103 9.42 -1.45 -4.81
N VAL A 104 8.77 -1.53 -5.96
CA VAL A 104 7.33 -1.30 -6.12
C VAL A 104 6.57 -2.62 -6.27
N GLY A 105 5.38 -2.69 -5.69
CA GLY A 105 4.42 -3.75 -5.92
C GLY A 105 3.00 -3.22 -5.87
N VAL A 106 2.09 -3.96 -6.47
CA VAL A 106 0.65 -3.65 -6.52
C VAL A 106 -0.11 -4.75 -5.79
N CYS A 107 -1.13 -4.34 -5.04
CA CYS A 107 -2.11 -5.25 -4.48
C CYS A 107 -3.48 -4.59 -4.62
N GLY A 108 -4.41 -5.26 -5.27
CA GLY A 108 -5.75 -4.73 -5.43
C GLY A 108 -6.69 -5.72 -6.08
N GLY A 109 -7.67 -5.18 -6.78
CA GLY A 109 -8.79 -5.97 -7.25
C GLY A 109 -9.87 -6.11 -6.18
N PHE A 110 -10.01 -5.08 -5.35
CA PHE A 110 -11.13 -5.00 -4.41
C PHE A 110 -12.33 -4.38 -5.11
N GLU A 111 -13.50 -4.99 -4.95
CA GLU A 111 -14.78 -4.44 -5.39
C GLU A 111 -15.40 -3.68 -4.21
N ASP A 112 -15.79 -2.42 -4.43
CA ASP A 112 -16.40 -1.56 -3.40
C ASP A 112 -15.65 -1.61 -2.04
N ASP A 113 -16.36 -2.06 -1.00
CA ASP A 113 -15.89 -2.15 0.39
C ASP A 113 -15.37 -3.56 0.76
N ASP A 114 -15.16 -4.44 -0.23
CA ASP A 114 -14.68 -5.80 0.02
C ASP A 114 -13.26 -5.79 0.59
N LEU A 115 -12.98 -6.75 1.48
CA LEU A 115 -11.69 -6.92 2.14
C LEU A 115 -10.83 -8.02 1.51
N GLU A 116 -11.38 -8.76 0.55
CA GLU A 116 -10.68 -9.81 -0.16
C GLU A 116 -10.30 -9.31 -1.57
N PRO A 117 -9.00 -9.21 -1.89
CA PRO A 117 -8.60 -8.83 -3.24
C PRO A 117 -8.84 -10.01 -4.19
N CYS A 118 -9.22 -9.74 -5.44
CA CYS A 118 -9.38 -10.78 -6.47
C CYS A 118 -8.06 -11.46 -6.93
N GLY A 119 -6.98 -11.27 -6.18
CA GLY A 119 -5.67 -11.89 -6.44
C GLY A 119 -4.74 -11.07 -7.34
N HIS A 120 -5.06 -9.80 -7.62
CA HIS A 120 -4.15 -8.89 -8.34
C HIS A 120 -3.03 -8.38 -7.43
N ILE A 121 -2.17 -9.29 -6.98
CA ILE A 121 -1.04 -9.04 -6.10
C ILE A 121 0.24 -9.41 -6.84
N PHE A 122 1.14 -8.45 -7.05
CA PHE A 122 2.34 -8.68 -7.85
C PHE A 122 3.44 -7.63 -7.67
N SER A 123 4.68 -8.03 -7.92
CA SER A 123 5.82 -7.13 -8.07
C SER A 123 6.85 -7.72 -9.04
N ASN A 124 7.33 -6.90 -9.99
CA ASN A 124 8.49 -7.22 -10.82
C ASN A 124 9.85 -7.03 -10.11
N MET A 125 9.85 -6.74 -8.80
CA MET A 125 11.04 -6.38 -8.03
C MET A 125 11.81 -5.18 -8.64
N GLN A 126 11.11 -4.32 -9.38
CA GLN A 126 11.67 -3.10 -9.96
C GLN A 126 11.74 -1.97 -8.92
N GLU A 127 12.67 -1.04 -9.10
CA GLU A 127 12.86 0.08 -8.18
C GLU A 127 11.64 1.01 -8.16
N TYR A 128 11.25 1.44 -6.96
CA TYR A 128 10.15 2.38 -6.79
C TYR A 128 10.54 3.79 -7.23
N ASN A 129 9.72 4.36 -8.12
CA ASN A 129 9.78 5.76 -8.49
C ASN A 129 8.39 6.40 -8.35
N GLU A 130 8.28 7.41 -7.49
CA GLU A 130 7.01 8.09 -7.15
C GLU A 130 6.25 8.63 -8.38
N THR A 131 6.98 9.10 -9.39
CA THR A 131 6.38 9.73 -10.59
C THR A 131 5.82 8.71 -11.59
N THR A 132 6.33 7.47 -11.59
CA THR A 132 5.96 6.42 -12.55
C THR A 132 5.22 5.24 -11.91
N ALA A 133 5.25 5.12 -10.58
CA ALA A 133 4.73 3.96 -9.84
C ALA A 133 3.27 3.62 -10.20
N LYS A 134 2.39 4.61 -10.37
CA LYS A 134 1.00 4.36 -10.78
C LYS A 134 0.93 3.67 -12.14
N ASN A 135 1.62 4.20 -13.15
CA ASN A 135 1.60 3.65 -14.49
C ASN A 135 2.25 2.26 -14.52
N GLU A 136 3.35 2.07 -13.79
CA GLU A 136 3.99 0.76 -13.62
C GLU A 136 3.06 -0.27 -12.98
N CYS A 137 2.28 0.12 -11.97
CA CYS A 137 1.30 -0.75 -11.32
C CYS A 137 0.14 -1.10 -12.26
N ILE A 138 -0.37 -0.13 -13.04
CA ILE A 138 -1.39 -0.40 -14.05
C ILE A 138 -0.87 -1.42 -15.07
N THR A 139 0.34 -1.24 -15.58
CA THR A 139 0.95 -2.20 -16.51
C THR A 139 1.11 -3.59 -15.89
N MET A 140 1.48 -3.69 -14.60
CA MET A 140 1.53 -4.98 -13.89
C MET A 140 0.15 -5.65 -13.83
N VAL A 141 -0.91 -4.90 -13.51
CA VAL A 141 -2.28 -5.42 -13.48
C VAL A 141 -2.76 -5.86 -14.86
N GLU A 142 -2.50 -5.06 -15.91
CA GLU A 142 -2.84 -5.42 -17.29
C GLU A 142 -2.18 -6.73 -17.74
N ASN A 143 -0.92 -6.96 -17.36
CA ASN A 143 -0.20 -8.20 -17.66
C ASN A 143 -0.84 -9.42 -16.96
N ILE A 144 -1.26 -9.27 -15.70
CA ILE A 144 -1.97 -10.32 -14.97
C ILE A 144 -3.30 -10.65 -15.66
N MET A 145 -4.09 -9.63 -16.00
CA MET A 145 -5.36 -9.80 -16.69
C MET A 145 -5.19 -10.47 -18.07
N ALA A 146 -4.17 -10.05 -18.83
CA ALA A 146 -3.85 -10.64 -20.13
C ALA A 146 -3.49 -12.12 -20.01
N TYR A 147 -2.65 -12.47 -19.03
CA TYR A 147 -2.29 -13.86 -18.74
C TYR A 147 -3.53 -14.72 -18.47
N TRP A 148 -4.42 -14.28 -17.57
CA TRP A 148 -5.63 -15.03 -17.25
C TRP A 148 -6.59 -15.16 -18.42
N LYS A 149 -6.73 -14.11 -19.24
CA LYS A 149 -7.52 -14.16 -20.47
C LYS A 149 -6.98 -15.19 -21.47
N GLU A 150 -5.66 -15.27 -21.64
CA GLU A 150 -5.03 -16.29 -22.48
C GLU A 150 -5.23 -17.70 -21.93
N GLN A 151 -5.11 -17.90 -20.61
CA GLN A 151 -5.37 -19.19 -19.99
C GLN A 151 -6.83 -19.62 -20.19
N ALA A 152 -7.79 -18.75 -19.93
CA ALA A 152 -9.21 -19.02 -20.14
C ALA A 152 -9.53 -19.40 -21.59
N ALA A 153 -8.90 -18.72 -22.57
CA ALA A 153 -9.04 -19.06 -23.98
C ALA A 153 -8.49 -20.45 -24.33
N LYS A 154 -7.41 -20.90 -23.67
CA LYS A 154 -6.87 -22.26 -23.86
C LYS A 154 -7.82 -23.33 -23.30
N TYR A 155 -8.44 -23.07 -22.14
CA TYR A 155 -9.41 -23.97 -21.54
C TYR A 155 -10.71 -24.09 -22.36
N ASN A 156 -11.19 -23.00 -22.95
CA ASN A 156 -12.43 -23.02 -23.76
C ASN A 156 -12.25 -23.62 -25.17
N ASN A 157 -11.01 -23.84 -25.61
CA ASN A 157 -10.69 -24.47 -26.89
C ASN A 157 -10.30 -25.96 -26.75
N GLN A 158 -10.46 -26.55 -25.56
CA GLN A 158 -10.39 -27.99 -25.29
C GLN A 158 -11.79 -28.59 -25.21
#